data_AF-A0A0K6IWP5-F1
#
_entry.id   AF-A0A0K6IWP5-F1
#
_cell.length_a   1.000
_cell.length_b   1.000
_cell.length_c   1.000
_cell.angle_alpha   90.00
_cell.angle_beta   90.00
_cell.angle_gamma   90.00
#
_symmetry.space_group_name_H-M   'P 1'
#
loop_
_entity.id
_entity.type
_entity.pdbx_description
1 polymer ?
#
loop_
_entity_poly.entity_id
_entity_poly.type
_entity_poly.pdbx_seq_one_letter_code
_entity_poly.pdbx_strand_id
1 'polypeptide(L)'
;MDLTSLTIEELEQLKKDIDHEFERRRREARAQFKARVTQLAKEMGISLDEALGLLKGEKKERDSGKKPPKYRHPENPNITWNGHGRAPKWFTEWTNSGRSAEELEIK
;
A
#
# COMPACT_ATOMS: atom_id res chain seq x y z
N MET A 1 -41.20 8.71 12.60
CA MET A 1 -41.93 8.49 11.34
C MET A 1 -42.60 7.15 11.45
N ASP A 2 -43.91 7.09 11.24
CA ASP A 2 -44.64 5.83 11.25
C ASP A 2 -44.58 5.21 9.85
N LEU A 3 -44.07 3.98 9.75
CA LEU A 3 -43.92 3.27 8.48
C LEU A 3 -45.09 2.30 8.23
N THR A 4 -45.92 2.06 9.25
CA THR A 4 -46.99 1.06 9.18
C THR A 4 -48.20 1.52 8.36
N SER A 5 -48.35 2.83 8.18
CA SER A 5 -49.40 3.44 7.38
C SER A 5 -49.01 3.65 5.91
N LEU A 6 -47.77 3.37 5.52
CA LEU A 6 -47.28 3.61 4.17
C LEU A 6 -47.56 2.41 3.26
N THR A 7 -47.94 2.71 2.03
CA THR A 7 -48.04 1.72 0.96
C THR A 7 -46.67 1.23 0.50
N ILE A 8 -46.62 0.11 -0.23
CA ILE A 8 -45.36 -0.44 -0.75
C ILE A 8 -44.67 0.58 -1.68
N GLU A 9 -45.43 1.27 -2.54
CA GLU A 9 -44.89 2.29 -3.45
C GLU A 9 -44.29 3.49 -2.69
N GLU A 10 -44.94 3.95 -1.62
CA GLU A 10 -44.42 5.03 -0.77
C GLU A 10 -43.17 4.59 0.00
N LEU A 11 -43.12 3.33 0.47
CA LEU A 11 -41.92 2.78 1.11
C LEU A 11 -40.75 2.67 0.13
N GLU A 12 -41.00 2.28 -1.13
CA GLU A 12 -39.98 2.27 -2.17
C GLU A 12 -39.48 3.67 -2.51
N GLN A 13 -40.39 4.65 -2.59
CA GLN A 13 -40.01 6.04 -2.82
C GLN A 13 -39.21 6.60 -1.65
N LEU A 14 -39.64 6.36 -0.41
CA LEU A 14 -38.93 6.77 0.79
C LEU A 14 -37.52 6.18 0.84
N LYS A 15 -37.35 4.91 0.45
CA LYS A 15 -36.03 4.29 0.32
C LYS A 15 -35.15 5.05 -0.67
N LYS A 16 -35.66 5.39 -1.86
CA LYS A 16 -34.91 6.15 -2.87
C LYS A 16 -34.52 7.54 -2.36
N ASP A 17 -35.44 8.22 -1.67
CA ASP A 17 -35.19 9.54 -1.12
C ASP A 17 -34.13 9.50 -0.01
N ILE A 18 -34.17 8.47 0.84
CA ILE A 18 -33.13 8.22 1.85
C ILE A 18 -31.77 7.97 1.19
N ASP A 19 -31.71 7.13 0.16
CA ASP A 19 -30.48 6.85 -0.58
C ASP A 19 -29.89 8.14 -1.19
N HIS A 20 -30.75 8.99 -1.78
CA HIS A 20 -30.35 10.29 -2.31
C HIS A 20 -29.87 11.25 -1.22
N GLU A 21 -30.56 11.30 -0.08
CA GLU A 21 -30.16 12.13 1.06
C GLU A 21 -28.82 11.70 1.66
N PHE A 22 -28.55 10.39 1.73
CA PHE A 22 -27.25 9.88 2.14
C PHE A 22 -26.13 10.35 1.21
N GLU A 23 -26.33 10.24 -0.10
CA GLU A 23 -25.33 10.66 -1.08
C GLU A 23 -25.12 12.17 -1.07
N ARG A 24 -26.20 12.96 -0.91
CA ARG A 24 -26.12 14.40 -0.73
C ARG A 24 -25.29 14.76 0.51
N ARG A 25 -25.61 14.20 1.68
CA ARG A 25 -24.88 14.47 2.93
C ARG A 25 -23.43 14.01 2.85
N ARG A 26 -23.15 12.87 2.23
CA ARG A 26 -21.78 12.39 1.99
C ARG A 26 -20.98 13.36 1.12
N ARG A 27 -21.59 13.90 0.06
CA ARG A 27 -20.95 14.89 -0.81
C ARG A 27 -20.65 16.18 -0.04
N GLU A 28 -21.62 16.68 0.73
CA GLU A 28 -21.45 17.87 1.57
C GLU A 28 -20.34 17.67 2.61
N ALA A 29 -20.33 16.53 3.32
CA ALA A 29 -19.30 16.21 4.29
C ALA A 29 -17.90 16.16 3.66
N ARG A 30 -17.75 15.54 2.48
CA ARG A 30 -16.48 15.51 1.74
C ARG A 30 -16.02 16.91 1.31
N ALA A 31 -16.95 17.74 0.84
CA ALA A 31 -16.65 19.11 0.43
C ALA A 31 -16.20 19.96 1.63
N GLN A 32 -16.90 19.86 2.75
CA GLN A 32 -16.55 20.53 4.00
C GLN A 32 -15.19 20.08 4.52
N PHE A 33 -14.93 18.76 4.53
CA PHE A 33 -13.63 18.21 4.93
C PHE A 33 -12.50 18.77 4.04
N LYS A 34 -12.67 18.74 2.71
CA LYS A 34 -11.68 19.30 1.77
C LYS A 34 -11.42 20.78 2.05
N ALA A 35 -12.47 21.58 2.25
CA ALA A 35 -12.34 23.00 2.56
C ALA A 35 -11.56 23.24 3.86
N ARG A 36 -11.88 22.49 4.92
CA ARG A 36 -11.21 22.58 6.22
C ARG A 36 -9.72 22.20 6.14
N VAL A 37 -9.40 21.08 5.49
CA VAL A 37 -8.00 20.63 5.33
C VAL A 37 -7.20 21.63 4.48
N THR A 38 -7.79 22.14 3.40
CA THR A 38 -7.12 23.14 2.53
C THR A 38 -6.86 24.44 3.27
N GLN A 39 -7.83 24.91 4.05
CA GLN A 39 -7.68 26.13 4.86
C GLN A 39 -6.59 25.96 5.91
N LEU A 40 -6.60 24.84 6.65
CA LEU A 40 -5.58 24.56 7.66
C LEU A 40 -4.18 24.44 7.03
N ALA A 41 -4.04 23.76 5.90
CA ALA A 41 -2.78 23.65 5.17
C ALA A 41 -2.24 25.05 4.78
N LYS A 42 -3.12 25.91 4.25
CA LYS A 42 -2.78 27.29 3.88
C LYS A 42 -2.34 28.13 5.09
N GLU A 43 -3.03 28.02 6.23
CA GLU A 43 -2.68 28.72 7.47
C GLU A 43 -1.31 28.30 8.00
N MET A 44 -0.95 27.04 7.81
CA MET A 44 0.36 26.50 8.21
C MET A 44 1.44 26.68 7.13
N GLY A 45 1.11 27.27 5.97
CA GLY A 45 2.05 27.49 4.88
C GLY A 45 2.49 26.23 4.15
N ILE A 46 1.77 25.12 4.29
CA ILE A 46 2.08 23.84 3.64
C ILE A 46 1.11 23.56 2.48
N SER A 47 1.57 22.76 1.52
CA SER A 47 0.72 22.36 0.38
C SER A 47 -0.33 21.32 0.80
N LEU A 48 -1.44 21.24 0.06
CA LEU A 48 -2.46 20.22 0.33
C LEU A 48 -1.90 18.79 0.16
N ASP A 49 -1.05 18.55 -0.85
CA ASP A 49 -0.40 17.27 -1.06
C ASP A 49 0.51 16.86 0.11
N GLU A 50 1.24 17.82 0.68
CA GLU A 50 2.05 17.60 1.87
C GLU A 50 1.20 17.30 3.09
N ALA A 51 0.11 18.05 3.32
CA ALA A 51 -0.84 17.77 4.40
C ALA A 51 -1.48 16.38 4.28
N LEU A 52 -1.80 15.94 3.06
CA LEU A 52 -2.28 14.58 2.80
C LEU A 52 -1.19 13.52 2.99
N GLY A 53 0.06 13.87 2.67
CA GLY A 53 1.24 13.05 2.93
C GLY A 53 1.44 12.76 4.43
N LEU A 54 1.23 13.76 5.30
CA LEU A 54 1.31 13.60 6.75
C LEU A 54 0.22 12.68 7.32
N LEU A 55 -0.96 12.64 6.69
CA LEU A 55 -2.08 11.75 7.08
C LEU A 55 -1.92 10.32 6.56
N LYS A 56 -1.24 10.15 5.43
CA LYS A 56 -0.78 8.84 4.98
C LYS A 56 0.41 8.45 5.85
N GLY A 57 0.11 7.88 7.02
CA GLY A 57 1.12 7.38 7.95
C GLY A 57 2.24 6.69 7.18
N GLU A 58 3.49 7.09 7.48
CA GLU A 58 4.68 6.64 6.79
C GLU A 58 4.54 5.15 6.51
N LYS A 59 4.43 4.77 5.23
CA LYS A 59 4.79 3.42 4.84
C LYS A 59 6.26 3.32 5.20
N LYS A 60 6.56 2.89 6.43
CA LYS A 60 7.77 2.12 6.68
C LYS A 60 7.74 1.07 5.59
N GLU A 61 8.60 1.22 4.59
CA GLU A 61 9.02 0.10 3.77
C GLU A 61 9.31 -0.99 4.79
N ARG A 62 8.46 -2.02 4.81
CA ARG A 62 8.74 -3.19 5.62
C ARG A 62 10.06 -3.66 5.04
N ASP A 63 11.13 -3.44 5.78
CA ASP A 63 12.38 -4.15 5.61
C ASP A 63 12.01 -5.62 5.81
N SER A 64 11.55 -6.25 4.72
CA SER A 64 11.35 -7.68 4.65
C SER A 64 12.71 -8.20 5.01
N GLY A 65 12.87 -8.80 6.21
CA GLY A 65 14.15 -9.23 6.78
C GLY A 65 14.93 -10.18 5.87
N LYS A 66 15.41 -9.64 4.75
CA LYS A 66 16.24 -10.27 3.76
C LYS A 66 17.60 -10.20 4.41
N LYS A 67 17.94 -11.29 5.09
CA LYS A 67 19.31 -11.55 5.51
C LYS A 67 20.24 -11.19 4.34
N PRO A 68 21.39 -10.54 4.63
CA PRO A 68 22.30 -10.11 3.60
C PRO A 68 22.62 -11.28 2.66
N PRO A 69 22.76 -11.03 1.36
CA PRO A 69 23.16 -12.07 0.42
C PRO A 69 24.47 -12.70 0.87
N LYS A 70 24.55 -14.03 0.85
CA LYS A 70 25.73 -14.78 1.25
C LYS A 70 26.62 -15.11 0.06
N TYR A 71 26.03 -15.34 -1.12
CA TYR A 71 26.72 -15.71 -2.34
C TYR A 71 26.39 -14.75 -3.49
N ARG A 72 27.36 -14.45 -4.36
CA ARG A 72 27.24 -13.61 -5.56
C ARG A 72 27.60 -14.40 -6.81
N HIS A 73 26.88 -14.17 -7.90
CA HIS A 73 27.18 -14.79 -9.19
C HIS A 73 28.54 -14.31 -9.73
N PRO A 74 29.38 -15.20 -10.29
CA PRO A 74 30.73 -14.85 -10.72
C PRO A 74 30.75 -13.86 -11.89
N GLU A 75 29.82 -14.00 -12.84
CA GLU A 75 29.75 -13.15 -14.04
C GLU A 75 28.80 -11.94 -13.90
N ASN A 76 27.88 -11.94 -12.93
CA ASN A 76 26.88 -10.88 -12.82
C ASN A 76 26.66 -10.46 -11.36
N PRO A 77 27.34 -9.40 -10.89
CA PRO A 77 27.36 -9.04 -9.47
C PRO A 77 26.00 -8.60 -8.91
N ASN A 78 25.02 -8.31 -9.78
CA ASN A 78 23.66 -7.96 -9.38
C ASN A 78 22.82 -9.19 -8.98
N ILE A 79 23.27 -10.40 -9.30
CA ILE A 79 22.59 -11.64 -8.93
C ILE A 79 23.23 -12.20 -7.67
N THR A 80 22.46 -12.24 -6.60
CA THR A 80 22.92 -12.72 -5.30
C THR A 80 21.94 -13.69 -4.67
N TRP A 81 22.45 -14.60 -3.85
CA TRP A 81 21.66 -15.57 -3.11
C TRP A 81 22.04 -15.56 -1.63
N ASN A 82 21.04 -15.52 -0.75
CA ASN A 82 21.22 -15.44 0.71
C ASN A 82 21.52 -16.80 1.37
N GLY A 83 21.75 -17.85 0.57
CA GLY A 83 22.00 -19.21 1.06
C GLY A 83 20.79 -19.90 1.70
N HIS A 84 19.60 -19.30 1.62
CA HIS A 84 18.36 -19.89 2.14
C HIS A 84 17.40 -20.24 0.98
N GLY A 85 16.70 -21.36 1.12
CA GLY A 85 15.74 -21.83 0.12
C GLY A 85 16.38 -22.57 -1.06
N ARG A 86 15.68 -22.62 -2.20
CA ARG A 86 16.14 -23.34 -3.40
C ARG A 86 17.37 -22.64 -3.99
N ALA A 87 18.47 -23.39 -4.14
CA ALA A 87 19.69 -22.89 -4.76
C ALA A 87 19.43 -22.46 -6.23
N PRO A 88 19.93 -21.30 -6.66
CA PRO A 88 19.90 -20.89 -8.06
C PRO A 88 20.74 -21.81 -8.94
N LYS A 89 20.37 -21.90 -10.23
CA LYS A 89 21.06 -22.76 -11.22
C LYS A 89 22.57 -22.52 -11.26
N TRP A 90 22.99 -21.25 -11.31
CA TRP A 90 24.41 -20.87 -11.35
C TRP A 90 25.22 -21.38 -10.15
N PHE A 91 24.62 -21.38 -8.96
CA PHE A 91 25.29 -21.88 -7.75
C PHE A 91 25.46 -23.40 -7.82
N THR A 92 24.42 -24.10 -8.27
CA THR A 92 24.46 -25.56 -8.48
C THR A 92 25.43 -25.95 -9.59
N GLU A 93 25.45 -25.23 -10.71
CA GLU A 93 26.39 -25.45 -11.81
C GLU A 93 27.84 -25.21 -11.38
N TRP A 94 28.07 -24.17 -10.58
CA TRP A 94 29.40 -23.89 -10.00
C TRP A 94 29.88 -25.03 -9.11
N THR A 95 29.06 -25.50 -8.16
CA THR A 95 29.43 -26.63 -7.30
C THR A 95 29.59 -27.95 -8.08
N ASN A 96 28.78 -28.16 -9.13
CA ASN A 96 28.89 -29.35 -9.98
C ASN A 96 30.14 -29.34 -10.87
N SER A 97 30.69 -28.16 -11.17
CA SER A 97 31.96 -28.01 -11.90
C SER A 97 33.20 -28.33 -11.05
N GLY A 98 33.02 -28.75 -9.80
CA GLY A 98 34.10 -29.11 -8.86
C GLY A 98 34.73 -27.91 -8.16
N ARG A 99 34.13 -26.72 -8.25
CA ARG A 99 34.63 -25.48 -7.64
C ARG A 99 34.01 -25.23 -6.27
N SER A 100 34.73 -24.54 -5.39
CA SER A 100 34.26 -24.27 -4.02
C SER A 100 33.17 -23.19 -4.02
N ALA A 101 32.15 -23.38 -3.20
CA ALA A 101 31.11 -22.38 -2.96
C ALA A 101 31.65 -21.13 -2.24
N GLU A 102 32.80 -21.24 -1.56
CA GLU A 102 33.45 -20.14 -0.83
C GLU A 102 33.97 -19.05 -1.79
N GLU A 103 34.29 -19.40 -3.03
CA GLU A 103 34.71 -18.43 -4.06
C GLU A 103 33.56 -17.48 -4.48
N LEU A 104 32.32 -17.92 -4.26
CA LEU A 104 31.12 -17.13 -4.53
C LEU A 104 30.66 -16.37 -3.29
N GLU A 105 31.27 -16.60 -2.12
CA GLU A 105 30.85 -16.00 -0.86
C GLU A 105 31.20 -14.52 -0.81
N ILE A 106 30.21 -13.70 -0.45
CA ILE A 106 30.37 -12.26 -0.24
C ILE A 106 30.95 -12.10 1.17
N LYS A 107 32.21 -11.64 1.26
CA LYS A 107 32.83 -11.23 2.52
C LYS A 107 32.35 -9.85 2.96
#